data_AF-A0A259DRS9-F1
#
_entry.id   AF-A0A259DRS9-F1
#
_cell.length_a   1.000
_cell.length_b   1.000
_cell.length_c   1.000
_cell.angle_alpha   90.00
_cell.angle_beta   90.00
_cell.angle_gamma   90.00
#
_symmetry.space_group_name_H-M   'P 1'
#
loop_
_entity.id
_entity.type
_entity.pdbx_description
1 polymer ?
#
loop_
_entity_poly.entity_id
_entity_poly.type
_entity_poly.pdbx_seq_one_letter_code
_entity_poly.pdbx_strand_id
1 'polypeptide(L)'
;MTRRQTSLAVLGGGVLALLVLSPSAFFVIFAGLLLGVGISGAGQWIADRAGLGRGWGVAILLLGILAAAVLVSLLFAPAIAEQIDELTRTLPTAVESLRTRLEQYEWLDRLISSGGGASLPEGTGAAAAGALFSVLGAGANILIALAIGIYGAISPGIYRRGLLLLVAPSARSRAEEVIAASVKVLRRWFGAQLVSMAVVGVLTTIGLWLVGVPLAPLLGLIAGLLGFVPNIGPILSAVPAVLLASTQGGTAALLTVGVFLVVQALESYLITPKVQQDQVS
;
A
#
# COMPACT_ATOMS: atom_id res chain seq x y z
N MET A 1 5.41 35.92 21.91
CA MET A 1 4.63 34.77 21.42
C MET A 1 3.81 34.19 22.57
N THR A 2 2.54 33.88 22.36
CA THR A 2 1.72 33.17 23.37
C THR A 2 2.22 31.72 23.53
N ARG A 3 2.05 31.11 24.71
CA ARG A 3 2.40 29.67 24.93
C ARG A 3 1.77 28.74 23.88
N ARG A 4 0.61 29.14 23.33
CA ARG A 4 -0.04 28.47 22.22
C ARG A 4 0.79 28.55 20.93
N GLN A 5 1.21 29.75 20.52
CA GLN A 5 2.04 29.96 19.32
C GLN A 5 3.38 29.22 19.41
N THR A 6 4.04 29.23 20.59
CA THR A 6 5.31 28.51 20.76
C THR A 6 5.12 27.00 20.64
N SER A 7 4.09 26.42 21.28
CA SER A 7 3.84 24.98 21.16
C SER A 7 3.53 24.55 19.72
N LEU A 8 2.76 25.35 18.97
CA LEU A 8 2.45 25.05 17.57
C LEU A 8 3.67 25.21 16.66
N ALA A 9 4.51 26.22 16.90
CA ALA A 9 5.75 26.41 16.14
C ALA A 9 6.76 25.28 16.41
N VAL A 10 6.88 24.81 17.66
CA VAL A 10 7.75 23.69 18.01
C VAL A 10 7.25 22.38 17.40
N LEU A 11 5.94 22.10 17.47
CA LEU A 11 5.36 20.92 16.84
C LEU A 11 5.49 20.95 15.31
N GLY A 12 5.15 22.07 14.69
CA GLY A 12 5.28 22.25 13.24
C GLY A 12 6.74 22.16 12.79
N GLY A 13 7.66 22.79 13.52
CA GLY A 13 9.09 22.72 13.27
C GLY A 13 9.64 21.30 13.44
N GLY A 14 9.18 20.55 14.45
CA GLY A 14 9.57 19.15 14.65
C GLY A 14 9.09 18.24 13.51
N VAL A 15 7.85 18.41 13.06
CA VAL A 15 7.30 17.66 11.91
C VAL A 15 8.05 18.00 10.62
N LEU A 16 8.31 19.28 10.37
CA LEU A 16 9.10 19.73 9.21
C LEU A 16 10.53 19.21 9.26
N ALA A 17 11.18 19.27 10.42
CA ALA A 17 12.52 18.72 10.60
C ALA A 17 12.54 17.21 10.34
N LEU A 18 11.55 16.47 10.85
CA LEU A 18 11.45 15.03 10.60
C LEU A 18 11.22 14.72 9.11
N LEU A 19 10.37 15.50 8.42
CA LEU A 19 10.13 15.39 6.99
C LEU A 19 11.37 15.66 6.14
N VAL A 20 12.17 16.66 6.50
CA VAL A 20 13.37 17.05 5.74
C VAL A 20 14.57 16.16 6.06
N LEU A 21 14.77 15.82 7.34
CA LEU A 21 15.93 15.04 7.80
C LEU A 21 15.73 13.54 7.60
N SER A 22 14.50 13.03 7.68
CA SER A 22 14.21 11.60 7.59
C SER A 22 12.82 11.32 7.01
N PRO A 23 12.60 11.55 5.70
CA PRO A 23 11.31 11.32 5.06
C PRO A 23 10.78 9.88 5.25
N SER A 24 11.67 8.88 5.18
CA SER A 24 11.31 7.47 5.38
C SER A 24 10.72 7.21 6.77
N ALA A 25 11.32 7.77 7.82
CA ALA A 25 10.83 7.64 9.19
C ALA A 25 9.44 8.28 9.35
N PHE A 26 9.21 9.45 8.73
CA PHE A 26 7.88 10.07 8.71
C PHE A 26 6.83 9.12 8.12
N PHE A 27 7.08 8.57 6.93
CA PHE A 27 6.14 7.69 6.26
C PHE A 27 5.93 6.37 7.02
N VAL A 28 6.95 5.82 7.66
CA VAL A 28 6.83 4.63 8.51
C VAL A 28 5.97 4.88 9.74
N ILE A 29 6.19 6.00 10.44
CA ILE A 29 5.38 6.39 11.60
C ILE A 29 3.94 6.65 11.15
N PHE A 30 3.75 7.38 10.04
CA PHE A 30 2.43 7.66 9.49
C PHE A 30 1.70 6.38 9.09
N ALA A 31 2.35 5.47 8.37
CA ALA A 31 1.80 4.17 7.99
C ALA A 31 1.46 3.34 9.23
N GLY A 32 2.32 3.33 10.25
CA GLY A 32 2.04 2.64 11.51
C GLY A 32 0.84 3.21 12.25
N LEU A 33 0.72 4.54 12.36
CA LEU A 33 -0.45 5.18 12.96
C LEU A 33 -1.73 4.88 12.17
N LEU A 34 -1.64 4.90 10.84
CA LEU A 34 -2.75 4.57 9.94
C LEU A 34 -3.24 3.13 10.15
N LEU A 35 -2.31 2.17 10.16
CA LEU A 35 -2.58 0.77 10.48
C LEU A 35 -3.17 0.64 11.88
N GLY A 36 -2.62 1.36 12.86
CA GLY A 36 -3.12 1.33 14.23
C GLY A 36 -4.55 1.84 14.37
N VAL A 37 -4.94 2.86 13.61
CA VAL A 37 -6.34 3.32 13.56
C VAL A 37 -7.25 2.27 12.91
N GLY A 38 -6.80 1.60 11.85
CA GLY A 38 -7.52 0.48 11.24
C GLY A 38 -7.71 -0.70 12.20
N ILE A 39 -6.62 -1.17 12.80
CA ILE A 39 -6.59 -2.29 13.76
C ILE A 39 -7.43 -1.96 15.00
N SER A 40 -7.28 -0.77 15.59
CA SER A 40 -8.11 -0.37 16.75
C SER A 40 -9.58 -0.29 16.39
N GLY A 41 -9.90 0.20 15.19
CA GLY A 41 -11.26 0.29 14.70
C GLY A 41 -11.93 -1.07 14.58
N ALA A 42 -11.31 -1.99 13.86
CA ALA A 42 -11.83 -3.34 13.68
C ALA A 42 -11.80 -4.15 14.99
N GLY A 43 -10.74 -4.00 15.80
CA GLY A 43 -10.62 -4.66 17.09
C GLY A 43 -11.68 -4.21 18.08
N GLN A 44 -12.02 -2.91 18.09
CA GLN A 44 -13.11 -2.41 18.94
C GLN A 44 -14.48 -2.92 18.47
N TRP A 45 -14.72 -3.01 17.16
CA TRP A 45 -15.94 -3.61 16.63
C TRP A 45 -16.12 -5.08 17.05
N ILE A 46 -15.02 -5.85 17.09
CA ILE A 46 -15.03 -7.23 17.63
C ILE A 46 -15.28 -7.20 19.14
N ALA A 47 -14.59 -6.33 19.88
CA ALA A 47 -14.74 -6.20 21.33
C ALA A 47 -16.19 -5.89 21.73
N ASP A 48 -16.81 -4.91 21.06
CA ASP A 48 -18.17 -4.45 21.34
C ASP A 48 -19.21 -5.55 21.05
N ARG A 49 -18.98 -6.41 20.04
CA ARG A 49 -19.86 -7.54 19.69
C ARG A 49 -19.69 -8.76 20.58
N ALA A 50 -18.46 -9.02 21.02
CA ALA A 50 -18.15 -10.13 21.90
C ALA A 50 -18.34 -9.80 23.40
N GLY A 51 -18.62 -8.53 23.73
CA GLY A 51 -18.71 -8.06 25.12
C GLY A 51 -17.37 -8.07 25.86
N LEU A 52 -16.25 -7.97 25.13
CA LEU A 52 -14.88 -8.08 25.67
C LEU A 52 -14.21 -6.71 25.85
N GLY A 53 -13.16 -6.66 26.66
CA GLY A 53 -12.31 -5.47 26.76
C GLY A 53 -11.57 -5.18 25.43
N ARG A 54 -11.26 -3.91 25.16
CA ARG A 54 -10.63 -3.48 23.88
C ARG A 54 -9.37 -4.26 23.51
N GLY A 55 -8.50 -4.54 24.48
CA GLY A 55 -7.26 -5.29 24.24
C GLY A 55 -7.52 -6.69 23.70
N TRP A 56 -8.56 -7.37 24.20
CA TRP A 56 -8.98 -8.68 23.71
C TRP A 56 -9.57 -8.62 22.31
N GLY A 57 -10.36 -7.59 21.99
CA GLY A 57 -10.86 -7.41 20.63
C GLY A 57 -9.75 -7.21 19.60
N VAL A 58 -8.72 -6.44 19.94
CA VAL A 58 -7.50 -6.29 19.10
C VAL A 58 -6.73 -7.61 19.02
N ALA A 59 -6.54 -8.32 20.13
CA ALA A 59 -5.86 -9.62 20.13
C ALA A 59 -6.57 -10.66 19.25
N ILE A 60 -7.90 -10.76 19.37
CA ILE A 60 -8.73 -11.64 18.54
C ILE A 60 -8.64 -11.25 17.07
N LEU A 61 -8.67 -9.95 16.76
CA LEU A 61 -8.46 -9.47 15.38
C LEU A 61 -7.12 -9.93 14.83
N LEU A 62 -6.02 -9.70 15.57
CA LEU A 62 -4.68 -10.04 15.13
C LEU A 62 -4.50 -11.54 14.97
N LEU A 63 -5.03 -12.34 15.91
CA LEU A 63 -5.04 -13.80 15.81
C LEU A 63 -5.90 -14.27 14.63
N GLY A 64 -7.04 -13.63 14.37
CA GLY A 64 -7.89 -13.92 13.22
C GLY A 64 -7.21 -13.60 11.88
N ILE A 65 -6.54 -12.44 11.77
CA ILE A 65 -5.74 -12.07 10.60
C ILE A 65 -4.59 -13.06 10.42
N LEU A 66 -3.88 -13.43 11.49
CA LEU A 66 -2.79 -14.41 11.43
C LEU A 66 -3.30 -15.78 11.00
N ALA A 67 -4.41 -16.26 11.56
CA ALA A 67 -5.03 -17.53 11.20
C ALA A 67 -5.51 -17.52 9.74
N ALA A 68 -6.13 -16.43 9.29
CA ALA A 68 -6.54 -16.26 7.89
C ALA A 68 -5.33 -16.24 6.96
N ALA A 69 -4.25 -15.54 7.32
CA ALA A 69 -3.00 -15.52 6.54
C ALA A 69 -2.36 -16.90 6.47
N VAL A 70 -2.27 -17.63 7.57
CA VAL A 70 -1.77 -19.02 7.59
C VAL A 70 -2.66 -19.93 6.74
N LEU A 71 -3.99 -19.83 6.86
CA LEU A 71 -4.92 -20.63 6.08
C LEU A 71 -4.79 -20.35 4.58
N VAL A 72 -4.76 -19.08 4.19
CA VAL A 72 -4.55 -18.67 2.79
C VAL A 72 -3.20 -19.16 2.29
N SER A 73 -2.13 -19.00 3.07
CA SER A 73 -0.82 -19.55 2.73
C SER A 73 -0.87 -21.07 2.58
N LEU A 74 -1.52 -21.83 3.46
CA LEU A 74 -1.54 -23.29 3.32
C LEU A 74 -2.35 -23.75 2.09
N LEU A 75 -3.45 -23.06 1.76
CA LEU A 75 -4.30 -23.42 0.62
C LEU A 75 -3.73 -22.95 -0.71
N PHE A 76 -3.15 -21.75 -0.75
CA PHE A 76 -2.75 -21.07 -1.97
C PHE A 76 -1.24 -20.95 -2.14
N ALA A 77 -0.40 -21.20 -1.11
CA ALA A 77 1.06 -21.11 -1.27
C ALA A 77 1.60 -21.98 -2.40
N PRO A 78 1.22 -23.26 -2.60
CA PRO A 78 1.75 -24.01 -3.72
C PRO A 78 1.36 -23.35 -5.06
N ALA A 79 0.11 -22.93 -5.22
CA ALA A 79 -0.36 -22.24 -6.43
C ALA A 79 0.31 -20.88 -6.64
N ILE A 80 0.56 -20.12 -5.57
CA ILE A 80 1.25 -18.82 -5.63
C ILE A 80 2.74 -19.03 -5.90
N ALA A 81 3.37 -20.02 -5.28
CA ALA A 81 4.78 -20.36 -5.49
C ALA A 81 5.03 -20.77 -6.94
N GLU A 82 4.18 -21.64 -7.50
CA GLU A 82 4.24 -21.99 -8.92
C GLU A 82 4.05 -20.76 -9.82
N GLN A 83 3.14 -19.85 -9.48
CA GLN A 83 2.91 -18.63 -10.24
C GLN A 83 4.08 -17.63 -10.13
N ILE A 84 4.76 -17.54 -8.98
CA ILE A 84 5.95 -16.71 -8.77
C ILE A 84 7.15 -17.32 -9.49
N ASP A 85 7.32 -18.64 -9.44
CA ASP A 85 8.37 -19.34 -10.16
C ASP A 85 8.20 -19.18 -11.68
N GLU A 86 6.98 -19.32 -12.17
CA GLU A 86 6.65 -19.05 -13.57
C GLU A 86 6.93 -17.58 -13.89
N LEU A 87 6.43 -16.61 -13.11
CA LEU A 87 6.71 -15.20 -13.31
C LEU A 87 8.21 -14.93 -13.40
N THR A 88 9.02 -15.49 -12.50
CA THR A 88 10.48 -15.29 -12.46
C THR A 88 11.16 -15.89 -13.68
N ARG A 89 10.60 -16.96 -14.28
CA ARG A 89 11.09 -17.56 -15.53
C ARG A 89 10.63 -16.80 -16.77
N THR A 90 9.40 -16.31 -16.80
CA THR A 90 8.83 -15.61 -17.96
C THR A 90 9.25 -14.15 -18.03
N LEU A 91 9.52 -13.48 -16.89
CA LEU A 91 9.86 -12.05 -16.85
C LEU A 91 11.07 -11.69 -17.73
N PRO A 92 12.21 -12.41 -17.64
CA PRO A 92 13.38 -12.10 -18.46
C PRO A 92 13.06 -12.23 -19.96
N THR A 93 12.32 -13.26 -20.33
CA THR A 93 11.88 -13.46 -21.72
C THR A 93 10.92 -12.36 -22.18
N ALA A 94 10.02 -11.90 -21.31
CA ALA A 94 9.11 -10.80 -21.60
C ALA A 94 9.85 -9.47 -21.84
N VAL A 95 10.86 -9.18 -21.02
CA VAL A 95 11.71 -8.00 -21.17
C VAL A 95 12.49 -8.07 -22.49
N GLU A 96 13.10 -9.22 -22.80
CA GLU A 96 13.86 -9.37 -24.04
C GLU A 96 12.96 -9.27 -25.28
N SER A 97 11.79 -9.92 -25.24
CA SER A 97 10.80 -9.84 -26.32
C SER A 97 10.33 -8.42 -26.58
N LEU A 98 10.12 -7.64 -25.51
CA LEU A 98 9.83 -6.21 -25.61
C LEU A 98 11.00 -5.46 -26.21
N ARG A 99 12.21 -5.67 -25.70
CA ARG A 99 13.42 -5.01 -26.22
C ARG A 99 13.58 -5.23 -27.72
N THR A 100 13.52 -6.47 -28.21
CA THR A 100 13.68 -6.77 -29.64
C THR A 100 12.57 -6.14 -30.51
N ARG A 101 11.33 -6.08 -30.00
CA ARG A 101 10.21 -5.40 -30.70
C ARG A 101 10.36 -3.88 -30.69
N LEU A 102 10.96 -3.33 -29.64
CA LEU A 102 11.17 -1.91 -29.45
C LEU A 102 12.38 -1.39 -30.23
N GLU A 103 13.41 -2.22 -30.45
CA GLU A 103 14.55 -1.96 -31.33
C GLU A 103 14.14 -1.73 -32.80
N GLN A 104 12.93 -2.15 -33.19
CA GLN A 104 12.37 -1.85 -34.51
C GLN A 104 11.93 -0.39 -34.67
N TYR A 105 11.85 0.38 -33.58
CA TYR A 105 11.37 1.76 -33.58
C TYR A 105 12.47 2.74 -33.13
N GLU A 106 13.14 3.39 -34.09
CA GLU A 106 14.26 4.33 -33.86
C GLU A 106 13.98 5.48 -32.88
N TRP A 107 12.71 5.92 -32.75
CA TRP A 107 12.34 7.02 -31.85
C TRP A 107 12.43 6.65 -30.37
N LEU A 108 12.35 5.35 -30.05
CA LEU A 108 12.36 4.87 -28.68
C LEU A 108 13.78 4.62 -28.16
N ASP A 109 14.71 4.23 -29.03
CA ASP A 109 16.14 4.13 -28.69
C ASP A 109 16.68 5.48 -28.19
N ARG A 110 16.18 6.60 -28.75
CA ARG A 110 16.49 7.96 -28.27
C ARG A 110 15.86 8.30 -26.91
N LEU A 111 14.75 7.68 -26.54
CA LEU A 111 14.08 7.90 -25.25
C LEU A 111 14.72 7.05 -24.14
N ILE A 112 15.13 5.83 -24.45
CA ILE A 112 15.83 4.92 -23.53
C ILE A 112 17.26 5.40 -23.26
N SER A 113 17.95 5.88 -24.30
CA SER A 113 19.31 6.45 -24.15
C SER A 113 19.33 7.82 -23.48
N SER A 114 18.27 8.64 -23.58
CA SER A 114 18.17 9.92 -22.86
C SER A 114 17.54 9.82 -21.47
N GLY A 115 16.74 8.78 -21.21
CA GLY A 115 16.02 8.55 -19.95
C GLY A 115 16.83 7.88 -18.84
N GLY A 116 18.15 7.78 -18.99
CA GLY A 116 19.00 7.06 -18.03
C GLY A 116 18.66 5.58 -18.05
N GLY A 117 19.12 4.88 -19.09
CA GLY A 117 19.07 3.43 -19.13
C GLY A 117 19.56 2.88 -17.80
N ALA A 118 18.65 2.26 -17.04
CA ALA A 118 19.01 1.49 -15.87
C ALA A 118 19.82 0.30 -16.40
N SER A 119 21.12 0.51 -16.57
CA SER A 119 22.09 -0.56 -16.69
C SER A 119 21.92 -1.40 -15.43
N LEU A 120 21.20 -2.51 -15.57
CA LEU A 120 21.21 -3.60 -14.62
C LEU A 120 22.69 -3.87 -14.35
N PRO A 121 23.20 -3.67 -13.11
CA PRO A 121 24.62 -3.79 -12.86
C PRO A 121 25.04 -5.20 -13.30
N GLU A 122 25.90 -5.27 -14.33
CA GLU A 122 26.51 -6.52 -14.78
C GLU A 122 27.40 -7.02 -13.65
N GLY A 123 26.80 -7.86 -12.80
CA GLY A 123 27.33 -8.25 -11.51
C GLY A 123 26.20 -8.82 -10.66
N THR A 124 25.75 -10.02 -11.04
CA THR A 124 24.64 -10.76 -10.40
C THR A 124 24.77 -10.82 -8.88
N GLY A 125 25.98 -10.82 -8.32
CA GLY A 125 26.21 -10.81 -6.88
C GLY A 125 25.94 -9.47 -6.19
N ALA A 126 26.41 -8.34 -6.74
CA ALA A 126 26.28 -7.02 -6.12
C ALA A 126 24.87 -6.42 -6.32
N ALA A 127 24.28 -6.64 -7.50
CA ALA A 127 22.90 -6.26 -7.77
C ALA A 127 21.92 -7.08 -6.91
N ALA A 128 22.12 -8.39 -6.79
CA ALA A 128 21.29 -9.23 -5.92
C ALA A 128 21.48 -8.88 -4.44
N ALA A 129 22.70 -8.60 -3.99
CA ALA A 129 22.94 -8.13 -2.62
C ALA A 129 22.24 -6.80 -2.35
N GLY A 130 22.36 -5.82 -3.26
CA GLY A 130 21.67 -4.53 -3.16
C GLY A 130 20.14 -4.67 -3.15
N ALA A 131 19.59 -5.52 -4.02
CA ALA A 131 18.17 -5.86 -4.04
C ALA A 131 17.74 -6.51 -2.72
N LEU A 132 18.51 -7.48 -2.20
CA LEU A 132 18.23 -8.12 -0.92
C LEU A 132 18.25 -7.11 0.24
N PHE A 133 19.26 -6.24 0.32
CA PHE A 133 19.30 -5.19 1.34
C PHE A 133 18.14 -4.20 1.21
N SER A 134 17.69 -3.90 0.00
CA SER A 134 16.51 -3.04 -0.22
C SER A 134 15.22 -3.71 0.26
N VAL A 135 15.05 -5.02 0.00
CA VAL A 135 13.90 -5.81 0.45
C VAL A 135 13.92 -5.95 1.97
N LEU A 136 15.10 -6.22 2.57
CA LEU A 136 15.25 -6.30 4.02
C LEU A 136 15.00 -4.93 4.69
N GLY A 137 15.48 -3.84 4.10
CA GLY A 137 15.21 -2.48 4.57
C GLY A 137 13.72 -2.11 4.48
N ALA A 138 13.06 -2.48 3.38
CA ALA A 138 11.61 -2.32 3.23
C ALA A 138 10.85 -3.18 4.24
N GLY A 139 11.28 -4.42 4.47
CA GLY A 139 10.72 -5.33 5.46
C GLY A 139 10.85 -4.78 6.89
N ALA A 140 12.02 -4.22 7.25
CA ALA A 140 12.23 -3.58 8.54
C ALA A 140 11.27 -2.41 8.76
N ASN A 141 11.08 -1.55 7.75
CA ASN A 141 10.12 -0.44 7.79
C ASN A 141 8.67 -0.92 7.98
N ILE A 142 8.27 -2.00 7.31
CA ILE A 142 6.96 -2.62 7.49
C ILE A 142 6.80 -3.16 8.90
N LEU A 143 7.81 -3.87 9.43
CA LEU A 143 7.78 -4.39 10.79
C LEU A 143 7.67 -3.28 11.83
N ILE A 144 8.40 -2.18 11.65
CA ILE A 144 8.34 -1.01 12.53
C ILE A 144 6.95 -0.36 12.45
N ALA A 145 6.43 -0.13 11.25
CA ALA A 145 5.08 0.40 11.06
C ALA A 145 4.03 -0.50 11.72
N LEU A 146 4.12 -1.81 11.52
CA LEU A 146 3.23 -2.79 12.13
C LEU A 146 3.31 -2.75 13.66
N ALA A 147 4.52 -2.69 14.22
CA ALA A 147 4.72 -2.55 15.67
C ALA A 147 4.07 -1.27 16.19
N ILE A 148 4.34 -0.11 15.57
CA ILE A 148 3.71 1.17 15.93
C ILE A 148 2.18 1.06 15.87
N GLY A 149 1.65 0.44 14.83
CA GLY A 149 0.21 0.25 14.65
C GLY A 149 -0.41 -0.64 15.71
N ILE A 150 0.19 -1.79 16.00
CA ILE A 150 -0.29 -2.72 17.04
C ILE A 150 -0.25 -2.07 18.42
N TYR A 151 0.87 -1.46 18.80
CA TYR A 151 0.99 -0.78 20.09
C TYR A 151 -0.01 0.38 20.20
N GLY A 152 -0.12 1.19 19.14
CA GLY A 152 -1.10 2.27 19.03
C GLY A 152 -2.54 1.78 19.15
N ALA A 153 -2.84 0.59 18.60
CA ALA A 153 -4.17 0.01 18.62
C ALA A 153 -4.58 -0.58 19.97
N ILE A 154 -3.64 -1.20 20.69
CA ILE A 154 -3.89 -1.79 22.02
C ILE A 154 -4.18 -0.69 23.05
N SER A 155 -3.40 0.40 23.04
CA SER A 155 -3.48 1.46 24.05
C SER A 155 -3.56 2.89 23.47
N PRO A 156 -4.58 3.22 22.66
CA PRO A 156 -4.67 4.52 21.99
C PRO A 156 -4.74 5.70 22.98
N GLY A 157 -5.26 5.46 24.19
CA GLY A 157 -5.36 6.47 25.24
C GLY A 157 -4.02 6.95 25.79
N ILE A 158 -2.96 6.14 25.72
CA ILE A 158 -1.60 6.54 26.15
C ILE A 158 -1.03 7.51 25.13
N TYR A 159 -1.04 7.14 23.85
CA TYR A 159 -0.52 7.96 22.76
C TYR A 159 -1.29 9.27 22.59
N ARG A 160 -2.63 9.24 22.69
CA ARG A 160 -3.46 10.45 22.66
C ARG A 160 -3.12 11.40 23.80
N ARG A 161 -2.94 10.90 25.02
CA ARG A 161 -2.52 11.73 26.17
C ARG A 161 -1.12 12.31 25.95
N GLY A 162 -0.18 11.52 25.44
CA GLY A 162 1.16 11.98 25.08
C GLY A 162 1.13 13.14 24.08
N LEU A 163 0.34 13.03 23.01
CA LEU A 163 0.17 14.09 22.01
C LEU A 163 -0.43 15.37 22.63
N LEU A 164 -1.40 15.24 23.53
CA LEU A 164 -2.02 16.38 24.22
C LEU A 164 -1.06 17.09 25.19
N LEU A 165 -0.04 16.38 25.72
CA LEU A 165 1.00 16.99 26.56
C LEU A 165 1.93 17.91 25.77
N LEU A 166 2.12 17.67 24.47
CA LEU A 166 2.93 18.52 23.58
C LEU A 166 2.23 19.84 23.21
N VAL A 167 0.92 19.92 23.43
CA VAL A 167 0.10 21.11 23.13
C VAL A 167 -0.07 21.96 24.39
N ALA A 168 -0.01 23.29 24.23
CA ALA A 168 -0.24 24.22 25.34
C ALA A 168 -1.61 23.98 26.01
N PRO A 169 -1.73 24.14 27.35
CA PRO A 169 -2.97 23.87 28.08
C PRO A 169 -4.21 24.56 27.51
N SER A 170 -4.07 25.80 27.02
CA SER A 170 -5.17 26.57 26.41
C SER A 170 -5.67 26.03 25.07
N ALA A 171 -4.91 25.17 24.40
CA ALA A 171 -5.28 24.56 23.12
C ALA A 171 -5.60 23.06 23.24
N ARG A 172 -5.51 22.46 24.44
CA ARG A 172 -5.72 21.01 24.63
C ARG A 172 -7.13 20.55 24.27
N SER A 173 -8.16 21.27 24.68
CA SER A 173 -9.55 20.94 24.32
C SER A 173 -9.75 20.92 22.79
N ARG A 174 -9.22 21.93 22.09
CA ARG A 174 -9.31 21.96 20.62
C ARG A 174 -8.48 20.85 19.95
N ALA A 175 -7.28 20.57 20.45
CA ALA A 175 -6.46 19.47 19.94
C ALA A 175 -7.14 18.11 20.14
N GLU A 176 -7.84 17.95 21.26
CA GLU A 176 -8.58 16.75 21.59
C GLU A 176 -9.72 16.47 20.59
N GLU A 177 -10.49 17.51 20.25
CA GLU A 177 -11.53 17.46 19.21
C GLU A 177 -10.95 17.08 17.85
N VAL A 178 -9.85 17.71 17.45
CA VAL A 178 -9.19 17.47 16.15
C VAL A 178 -8.66 16.03 16.08
N ILE A 179 -7.99 15.53 17.12
CA ILE A 179 -7.50 14.15 17.14
C ILE A 179 -8.66 13.16 17.04
N ALA A 180 -9.75 13.37 17.79
CA ALA A 180 -10.91 12.50 17.74
C ALA A 180 -11.59 12.49 16.36
N ALA A 181 -11.74 13.66 15.74
CA ALA A 181 -12.28 13.80 14.40
C ALA A 181 -11.39 13.10 13.36
N SER A 182 -10.07 13.31 13.41
CA SER A 182 -9.10 12.66 12.50
C SER A 182 -9.15 11.14 12.61
N VAL A 183 -9.18 10.59 13.83
CA VAL A 183 -9.29 9.12 14.04
C VAL A 183 -10.59 8.57 13.47
N LYS A 184 -11.72 9.27 13.64
CA LYS A 184 -13.02 8.84 13.10
C LYS A 184 -12.98 8.79 11.56
N VAL A 185 -12.49 9.84 10.92
CA VAL A 185 -12.36 9.92 9.45
C VAL A 185 -11.41 8.84 8.95
N LEU A 186 -10.24 8.70 9.58
CA LEU A 186 -9.22 7.76 9.14
C LEU A 186 -9.68 6.31 9.28
N ARG A 187 -10.47 5.99 10.32
CA ARG A 187 -11.07 4.65 10.49
C ARG A 187 -12.05 4.32 9.38
N ARG A 188 -12.94 5.26 9.03
CA ARG A 188 -13.90 5.07 7.93
C ARG A 188 -13.17 4.95 6.59
N TRP A 189 -12.19 5.83 6.33
CA TRP A 189 -11.35 5.79 5.15
C TRP A 189 -10.60 4.45 5.02
N PHE A 190 -10.04 3.91 6.11
CA PHE A 190 -9.30 2.65 6.08
C PHE A 190 -10.19 1.48 5.66
N GLY A 191 -11.40 1.37 6.23
CA GLY A 191 -12.36 0.32 5.84
C GLY A 191 -12.77 0.42 4.37
N ALA A 192 -12.98 1.65 3.91
CA ALA A 192 -13.28 1.91 2.52
C ALA A 192 -12.12 1.59 1.56
N GLN A 193 -10.89 1.86 1.97
CA GLN A 193 -9.68 1.50 1.23
C GLN A 193 -9.57 -0.02 1.06
N LEU A 194 -9.85 -0.82 2.11
CA LEU A 194 -9.85 -2.28 2.00
C LEU A 194 -10.88 -2.80 1.00
N VAL A 195 -12.07 -2.20 0.96
CA VAL A 195 -13.09 -2.54 -0.05
C VAL A 195 -12.62 -2.14 -1.45
N SER A 196 -12.02 -0.96 -1.61
CA SER A 196 -11.43 -0.52 -2.88
C SER A 196 -10.39 -1.52 -3.39
N MET A 197 -9.45 -1.91 -2.54
CA MET A 197 -8.39 -2.89 -2.85
C MET A 197 -8.97 -4.23 -3.32
N ALA A 198 -10.00 -4.73 -2.65
CA ALA A 198 -10.67 -5.98 -3.03
C ALA A 198 -11.36 -5.85 -4.40
N VAL A 199 -12.07 -4.75 -4.64
CA VAL A 199 -12.75 -4.49 -5.91
C VAL A 199 -11.75 -4.34 -7.05
N VAL A 200 -10.69 -3.53 -6.86
CA VAL A 200 -9.61 -3.34 -7.84
C VAL A 200 -8.94 -4.67 -8.16
N GLY A 201 -8.62 -5.49 -7.15
CA GLY A 201 -8.01 -6.79 -7.38
C GLY A 201 -8.88 -7.72 -8.21
N VAL A 202 -10.17 -7.83 -7.86
CA VAL A 202 -11.14 -8.67 -8.60
C VAL A 202 -11.34 -8.17 -10.03
N LEU A 203 -11.58 -6.87 -10.22
CA LEU A 203 -11.78 -6.29 -11.55
C LEU A 203 -10.53 -6.44 -12.43
N THR A 204 -9.34 -6.27 -11.85
CA THR A 204 -8.07 -6.49 -12.57
C THR A 204 -7.91 -7.95 -12.96
N THR A 205 -8.17 -8.90 -12.05
CA THR A 205 -8.13 -10.34 -12.40
C THR A 205 -9.10 -10.66 -13.54
N ILE A 206 -10.35 -10.18 -13.48
CA ILE A 206 -11.35 -10.42 -14.53
C ILE A 206 -10.89 -9.81 -15.86
N GLY A 207 -10.45 -8.54 -15.84
CA GLY A 207 -9.99 -7.85 -17.05
C GLY A 207 -8.80 -8.55 -17.70
N LEU A 208 -7.78 -8.92 -16.92
CA LEU A 208 -6.62 -9.64 -17.42
C LEU A 208 -6.97 -11.04 -17.93
N TRP A 209 -7.88 -11.73 -17.25
CA TRP A 209 -8.36 -13.04 -17.69
C TRP A 209 -9.12 -12.96 -19.02
N LEU A 210 -9.95 -11.93 -19.22
CA LEU A 210 -10.65 -11.69 -20.50
C LEU A 210 -9.69 -11.39 -21.66
N VAL A 211 -8.57 -10.73 -21.38
CA VAL A 211 -7.51 -10.48 -22.38
C VAL A 211 -6.68 -11.75 -22.64
N GLY A 212 -6.72 -12.74 -21.75
CA GLY A 212 -5.92 -13.97 -21.85
C GLY A 212 -4.52 -13.81 -21.26
N VAL A 213 -4.28 -12.85 -20.37
CA VAL A 213 -2.97 -12.66 -19.73
C VAL A 213 -2.73 -13.79 -18.73
N PRO A 214 -1.59 -14.52 -18.80
CA PRO A 214 -1.27 -15.55 -17.82
C PRO A 214 -1.08 -14.93 -16.44
N LEU A 215 -1.24 -15.74 -15.39
CA LEU A 215 -1.09 -15.28 -14.00
C LEU A 215 -2.07 -14.14 -13.62
N ALA A 216 -3.21 -13.99 -14.32
CA ALA A 216 -4.21 -12.96 -14.03
C ALA A 216 -4.68 -12.92 -12.56
N PRO A 217 -4.89 -14.04 -11.85
CA PRO A 217 -5.19 -14.03 -10.41
C PRO A 217 -4.06 -13.45 -9.56
N LEU A 218 -2.80 -13.85 -9.80
CA LEU A 218 -1.64 -13.30 -9.09
C LEU A 218 -1.47 -11.81 -9.36
N LEU A 219 -1.55 -11.39 -10.63
CA LEU A 219 -1.41 -9.99 -11.02
C LEU A 219 -2.53 -9.12 -10.46
N GLY A 220 -3.78 -9.62 -10.42
CA GLY A 220 -4.88 -8.93 -9.77
C GLY A 220 -4.74 -8.85 -8.25
N LEU A 221 -4.21 -9.90 -7.60
CA LEU A 221 -3.85 -9.83 -6.17
C LEU A 221 -2.79 -8.76 -5.92
N ILE A 222 -1.74 -8.72 -6.74
CA ILE A 222 -0.69 -7.69 -6.67
C ILE A 222 -1.31 -6.30 -6.86
N ALA A 223 -2.19 -6.12 -7.84
CA ALA A 223 -2.88 -4.85 -8.08
C ALA A 223 -3.76 -4.42 -6.91
N GLY A 224 -4.54 -5.33 -6.33
CA GLY A 224 -5.35 -5.06 -5.14
C GLY A 224 -4.50 -4.67 -3.93
N LEU A 225 -3.41 -5.40 -3.67
CA LEU A 225 -2.50 -5.12 -2.55
C LEU A 225 -1.75 -3.79 -2.72
N LEU A 226 -1.18 -3.55 -3.91
CA LEU A 226 -0.49 -2.30 -4.22
C LEU A 226 -1.46 -1.10 -4.27
N GLY A 227 -2.75 -1.36 -4.55
CA GLY A 227 -3.82 -0.38 -4.48
C GLY A 227 -4.01 0.27 -3.11
N PHE A 228 -3.35 -0.19 -2.04
CA PHE A 228 -3.32 0.54 -0.76
C PHE A 228 -2.73 1.94 -0.89
N VAL A 229 -1.76 2.14 -1.80
CA VAL A 229 -1.13 3.43 -2.06
C VAL A 229 -1.72 4.02 -3.35
N PRO A 230 -2.60 5.03 -3.27
CA PRO A 230 -3.26 5.61 -4.44
C PRO A 230 -2.25 6.12 -5.48
N ASN A 231 -2.60 6.02 -6.76
CA ASN A 231 -1.79 6.39 -7.93
C ASN A 231 -0.53 5.55 -8.14
N ILE A 232 0.23 5.23 -7.09
CA ILE A 232 1.43 4.40 -7.17
C ILE A 232 1.05 2.94 -7.43
N GLY A 233 0.03 2.45 -6.74
CA GLY A 233 -0.41 1.06 -6.81
C GLY A 233 -0.75 0.58 -8.22
N PRO A 234 -1.65 1.27 -8.95
CA PRO A 234 -1.98 0.94 -10.33
C PRO A 234 -0.78 0.97 -11.26
N ILE A 235 0.11 1.97 -11.14
CA ILE A 235 1.29 2.08 -11.99
C ILE A 235 2.25 0.90 -11.75
N LEU A 236 2.60 0.64 -10.49
CA LEU A 236 3.53 -0.43 -10.15
C LEU A 236 2.98 -1.82 -10.49
N SER A 237 1.67 -2.03 -10.35
CA SER A 237 1.03 -3.31 -10.68
C SER A 237 0.81 -3.51 -12.19
N ALA A 238 0.61 -2.42 -12.95
CA ALA A 238 0.47 -2.49 -14.40
C ALA A 238 1.75 -2.95 -15.10
N VAL A 239 2.93 -2.60 -14.57
CA VAL A 239 4.23 -2.95 -15.17
C VAL A 239 4.35 -4.46 -15.42
N PRO A 240 4.34 -5.35 -14.41
CA PRO A 240 4.49 -6.78 -14.65
C PRO A 240 3.37 -7.36 -15.52
N ALA A 241 2.14 -6.84 -15.42
CA ALA A 241 1.02 -7.30 -16.22
C ALA A 241 1.17 -6.97 -17.72
N VAL A 242 1.54 -5.73 -18.04
CA VAL A 242 1.76 -5.27 -19.43
C VAL A 242 2.99 -5.95 -20.02
N LEU A 243 4.08 -6.09 -19.24
CA LEU A 243 5.27 -6.85 -19.64
C LEU A 243 4.88 -8.28 -20.01
N LEU A 244 4.14 -8.98 -19.14
CA LEU A 244 3.74 -10.35 -19.39
C LEU A 244 2.78 -10.46 -20.59
N ALA A 245 1.82 -9.55 -20.73
CA ALA A 245 0.90 -9.52 -21.87
C ALA A 245 1.62 -9.28 -23.22
N SER A 246 2.72 -8.53 -23.21
CA SER A 246 3.51 -8.24 -24.43
C SER A 246 4.11 -9.49 -25.09
N THR A 247 4.33 -10.56 -24.31
CA THR A 247 4.80 -11.85 -24.82
C THR A 247 3.82 -12.48 -25.81
N GLN A 248 2.53 -12.18 -25.67
CA GLN A 248 1.46 -12.66 -26.54
C GLN A 248 1.22 -11.75 -27.76
N GLY A 249 1.83 -10.57 -27.78
CA GLY A 249 1.73 -9.60 -28.87
C GLY A 249 1.36 -8.19 -28.43
N GLY A 250 1.54 -7.21 -29.33
CA GLY A 250 1.28 -5.79 -29.06
C GLY A 250 -0.19 -5.50 -28.72
N THR A 251 -1.13 -6.21 -29.35
CA THR A 251 -2.56 -6.06 -29.05
C THR A 251 -2.90 -6.45 -27.62
N ALA A 252 -2.36 -7.57 -27.11
CA ALA A 252 -2.59 -8.01 -25.74
C ALA A 252 -2.01 -7.02 -24.72
N ALA A 253 -0.82 -6.45 -24.99
CA ALA A 253 -0.25 -5.39 -24.18
C ALA A 253 -1.14 -4.13 -24.15
N LEU A 254 -1.61 -3.67 -25.32
CA LEU A 254 -2.49 -2.49 -25.41
C LEU A 254 -3.84 -2.70 -24.71
N LEU A 255 -4.45 -3.87 -24.88
CA LEU A 255 -5.68 -4.24 -24.18
C LEU A 255 -5.46 -4.29 -22.66
N THR A 256 -4.31 -4.79 -22.21
CA THR A 256 -3.94 -4.81 -20.80
C THR A 256 -3.81 -3.41 -20.22
N VAL A 257 -3.16 -2.48 -20.93
CA VAL A 257 -3.16 -1.05 -20.55
C VAL A 257 -4.59 -0.51 -20.46
N GLY A 258 -5.45 -0.85 -21.44
CA GLY A 258 -6.87 -0.52 -21.42
C GLY A 258 -7.59 -1.02 -20.17
N VAL A 259 -7.35 -2.27 -19.74
CA VAL A 259 -7.91 -2.83 -18.51
C VAL A 259 -7.52 -1.98 -17.30
N PHE A 260 -6.23 -1.65 -17.12
CA PHE A 260 -5.78 -0.83 -16.00
C PHE A 260 -6.38 0.58 -16.03
N LEU A 261 -6.51 1.20 -17.20
CA LEU A 261 -7.16 2.50 -17.35
C LEU A 261 -8.65 2.45 -16.97
N VAL A 262 -9.37 1.41 -17.38
CA VAL A 262 -10.78 1.21 -17.02
C VAL A 262 -10.92 0.99 -15.52
N VAL A 263 -10.10 0.11 -14.93
CA VAL A 263 -10.13 -0.14 -13.48
C VAL A 263 -9.79 1.13 -12.69
N GLN A 264 -8.78 1.89 -13.12
CA GLN A 264 -8.40 3.14 -12.48
C GLN A 264 -9.50 4.21 -12.62
N ALA A 265 -10.19 4.27 -13.75
CA ALA A 265 -11.34 5.15 -13.93
C ALA A 265 -12.50 4.74 -13.00
N LEU A 266 -12.80 3.44 -12.87
CA LEU A 266 -13.83 2.96 -11.94
C LEU A 266 -13.46 3.29 -10.49
N GLU A 267 -12.20 3.12 -10.10
CA GLU A 267 -11.72 3.50 -8.77
C GLU A 267 -11.87 5.01 -8.52
N SER A 268 -11.49 5.84 -9.49
CA SER A 268 -11.50 7.30 -9.36
C SER A 268 -12.91 7.89 -9.38
N TYR A 269 -13.81 7.36 -10.21
CA TYR A 269 -15.14 7.94 -10.44
C TYR A 269 -16.28 7.26 -9.68
N LEU A 270 -16.17 5.98 -9.33
CA LEU A 270 -17.22 5.26 -8.59
C LEU A 270 -16.83 5.00 -7.15
N ILE A 271 -15.62 4.49 -6.91
CA ILE A 271 -15.22 4.05 -5.59
C ILE A 271 -14.90 5.26 -4.72
N THR A 272 -13.95 6.11 -5.15
CA THR A 272 -13.49 7.27 -4.37
C THR A 272 -14.63 8.20 -3.93
N PRO A 273 -15.60 8.60 -4.79
CA PRO A 273 -16.66 9.51 -4.38
C PRO A 273 -17.64 8.91 -3.38
N LYS A 274 -17.98 7.62 -3.50
CA LYS A 274 -18.83 6.92 -2.52
C LYS A 274 -18.18 6.87 -1.15
N VAL A 275 -16.88 6.59 -1.12
CA VAL A 275 -16.08 6.59 0.11
C VAL A 275 -16.04 7.96 0.78
N GLN A 276 -16.00 9.04 -0.02
CA GLN A 276 -15.96 10.41 0.46
C GLN A 276 -17.34 10.91 0.94
N GLN A 277 -18.43 10.54 0.27
CA GLN A 277 -19.79 10.93 0.68
C GLN A 277 -20.13 10.43 2.08
N ASP A 278 -19.77 9.19 2.41
CA ASP A 278 -19.98 8.60 3.75
C ASP A 278 -19.16 9.27 4.87
N GLN A 279 -18.21 10.16 4.54
CA GLN A 279 -17.44 10.92 5.54
C GLN A 279 -18.12 12.21 6.00
N VAL A 280 -19.01 12.77 5.17
CA VAL A 280 -19.64 14.08 5.43
C VAL A 280 -21.03 13.94 6.07
N SER A 281 -21.63 12.75 5.98
CA SER A 281 -22.86 12.34 6.68
C SER A 281 -22.59 11.61 8.01
#